data_AF-A0A7H0NTF9-F1
#
_entry.id   AF-A0A7H0NTF9-F1
#
_cell.length_a   1.000
_cell.length_b   1.000
_cell.length_c   1.000
_cell.angle_alpha   90.00
_cell.angle_beta   90.00
_cell.angle_gamma   90.00
#
_symmetry.space_group_name_H-M   'P 1'
#
loop_
_entity.id
_entity.type
_entity.pdbx_description
1 polymer ?
#
loop_
_entity_poly.entity_id
_entity_poly.type
_entity_poly.pdbx_seq_one_letter_code
_entity_poly.pdbx_strand_id
1 'polypeptide(L)'
;MDHISHRDDYYYHEQDPDCPRCCLDALRTRPPMADEFATALGLEGLVHEHGSLVEQHLLRLTMDSWVTAGRMTPGLVKWMARLKSPARVAEAMPVPAAIAVGVAAGLIDLNQDLVDGRAGEVMRRLAPHAERALVDLWRDLTLFSVERLPVEAAGLRARVEKSASRRPTLWARSLPWLFVLARHMDGLDVYLTLALAEQRRSVRAAVKATTLSVVPEVRRRAEGIQAIADGSGPIEQKLIDALGGSMDARRRVFPRPLDAPSSTWLAGAGLEDLIRGAVAGAVEDFMGFVSRSGAQDEEALTARLLEKLGQRFAAGSRAGQWTDPDSPEVALASRQETKNAEKATGADIGIVLEVTVPGQLTTRIGDLVQVKKANALIPSASAGDSWKINRLQLDTLLEVSSTATYWLISSSGKVYVVPAKFLAAVGAARSGRSSLFTVGHSDVRHTALSLENYLTDLTVGMWLGGTSTATLSAAAGENPANRPEFFLNIKVSLTRFLEDGRSAPQWIGG
;
A
#
# COMPACT_ATOMS: atom_id res chain seq x y z
N MET A 1 -54.06 -0.94 -25.85
CA MET A 1 -54.10 -0.86 -24.38
C MET A 1 -52.72 -0.50 -23.92
N ASP A 2 -52.51 0.78 -23.66
CA ASP A 2 -51.23 1.36 -23.27
C ASP A 2 -50.98 1.11 -21.78
N HIS A 3 -50.03 0.25 -21.44
CA HIS A 3 -49.58 0.01 -20.06
C HIS A 3 -48.36 0.86 -19.70
N ILE A 4 -48.39 2.14 -20.04
CA ILE A 4 -47.37 3.11 -19.61
C ILE A 4 -48.11 4.35 -19.08
N SER A 5 -48.58 4.28 -17.84
CA SER A 5 -48.74 5.48 -17.03
C SER A 5 -48.00 5.28 -15.71
N HIS A 6 -47.03 6.16 -15.52
CA HIS A 6 -46.09 6.22 -14.42
C HIS A 6 -46.83 6.52 -13.11
N ARG A 7 -46.71 5.63 -12.11
CA ARG A 7 -46.94 5.93 -10.70
C ARG A 7 -45.85 5.26 -9.87
N ASP A 8 -45.40 5.97 -8.85
CA ASP A 8 -44.25 5.67 -7.99
C ASP A 8 -44.45 4.49 -7.01
N ASP A 9 -45.38 3.57 -7.32
CA ASP A 9 -45.85 2.51 -6.41
C ASP A 9 -45.99 1.17 -7.16
N TYR A 10 -44.89 0.42 -7.29
CA TYR A 10 -44.89 -0.93 -7.88
C TYR A 10 -45.33 -2.00 -6.85
N TYR A 11 -46.60 -2.42 -6.90
CA TYR A 11 -47.13 -3.55 -6.11
C TYR A 11 -47.46 -4.75 -6.98
N TYR A 12 -47.05 -5.95 -6.55
CA TYR A 12 -47.46 -7.22 -7.14
C TYR A 12 -48.93 -7.51 -6.80
N HIS A 13 -49.80 -7.61 -7.80
CA HIS A 13 -51.18 -8.06 -7.63
C HIS A 13 -51.27 -9.53 -8.02
N GLU A 14 -51.52 -10.42 -7.05
CA GLU A 14 -51.79 -11.86 -7.25
C GLU A 14 -52.95 -12.14 -8.24
N GLN A 15 -53.73 -11.12 -8.60
CA GLN A 15 -54.89 -11.21 -9.49
C GLN A 15 -54.61 -10.75 -10.94
N ASP A 16 -53.39 -10.28 -11.25
CA ASP A 16 -53.04 -9.80 -12.58
C ASP A 16 -52.21 -10.86 -13.36
N PRO A 17 -52.76 -11.47 -14.43
CA PRO A 17 -52.09 -12.51 -15.21
C PRO A 17 -50.86 -12.01 -15.98
N ASP A 18 -50.69 -10.70 -16.19
CA ASP A 18 -49.54 -10.11 -16.87
C ASP A 18 -48.41 -9.70 -15.90
N CYS A 19 -48.65 -9.79 -14.58
CA CYS A 19 -47.69 -9.41 -13.54
C CYS A 19 -46.38 -10.23 -13.56
N PRO A 20 -46.38 -11.56 -13.77
CA PRO A 20 -45.15 -12.34 -13.92
C PRO A 20 -44.31 -11.88 -15.13
N ARG A 21 -44.96 -11.49 -16.22
CA ARG A 21 -44.30 -11.02 -17.45
C ARG A 21 -43.63 -9.67 -17.25
N CYS A 22 -44.29 -8.74 -16.55
CA CYS A 22 -43.71 -7.45 -16.15
C CYS A 22 -42.48 -7.63 -15.23
N CYS A 23 -42.57 -8.50 -14.22
CA CYS A 23 -41.45 -8.82 -13.34
C CYS A 23 -40.29 -9.48 -14.12
N LEU A 24 -40.59 -10.39 -15.04
CA LEU A 24 -39.60 -11.04 -15.90
C LEU A 24 -38.92 -10.05 -16.86
N ASP A 25 -39.67 -9.15 -17.49
CA ASP A 25 -39.12 -8.16 -18.41
C ASP A 25 -38.27 -7.14 -17.67
N ALA A 26 -38.63 -6.76 -16.45
CA ALA A 26 -37.80 -5.91 -15.61
C ALA A 26 -36.51 -6.59 -15.11
N LEU A 27 -36.59 -7.89 -14.74
CA LEU A 27 -35.41 -8.69 -14.42
C LEU A 27 -34.43 -8.78 -15.61
N ARG A 28 -34.95 -8.72 -16.83
CA ARG A 28 -34.17 -8.79 -18.08
C ARG A 28 -33.57 -7.45 -18.54
N THR A 29 -34.21 -6.31 -18.28
CA THR A 29 -33.93 -5.05 -18.99
C THR A 29 -33.21 -3.95 -18.19
N ARG A 30 -33.21 -3.96 -16.84
CA ARG A 30 -32.61 -2.86 -16.05
C ARG A 30 -31.45 -3.31 -15.13
N PRO A 31 -30.39 -2.49 -14.94
CA PRO A 31 -29.66 -2.46 -13.69
C PRO A 31 -30.60 -1.83 -12.63
N PRO A 32 -31.01 -2.56 -11.59
CA PRO A 32 -32.01 -2.04 -10.66
C PRO A 32 -31.41 -0.91 -9.83
N MET A 33 -32.05 0.26 -9.81
CA MET A 33 -31.88 1.15 -8.66
C MET A 33 -32.47 0.42 -7.45
N ALA A 34 -31.66 0.26 -6.40
CA ALA A 34 -31.82 -0.72 -5.33
C ALA A 34 -33.14 -0.64 -4.52
N ASP A 35 -33.88 0.46 -4.61
CA ASP A 35 -35.06 0.70 -3.78
C ASP A 35 -36.41 0.65 -4.53
N GLU A 36 -36.44 0.81 -5.86
CA GLU A 36 -37.71 1.02 -6.58
C GLU A 36 -38.42 -0.27 -7.04
N PHE A 37 -37.69 -1.39 -7.21
CA PHE A 37 -38.25 -2.58 -7.90
C PHE A 37 -38.53 -3.81 -7.00
N ALA A 38 -38.01 -3.85 -5.77
CA ALA A 38 -38.01 -5.08 -4.97
C ALA A 38 -39.17 -5.18 -3.97
N THR A 39 -40.38 -5.45 -4.45
CA THR A 39 -41.36 -6.14 -3.59
C THR A 39 -41.02 -7.63 -3.59
N ALA A 40 -40.65 -8.17 -2.43
CA ALA A 40 -40.20 -9.58 -2.30
C ALA A 40 -41.22 -10.61 -2.80
N LEU A 41 -42.47 -10.19 -2.93
CA LEU A 41 -43.63 -10.97 -3.35
C LEU A 41 -43.59 -11.45 -4.80
N GLY A 42 -43.32 -10.55 -5.75
CA GLY A 42 -43.31 -10.92 -7.17
C GLY A 42 -42.16 -11.86 -7.50
N LEU A 43 -41.02 -11.70 -6.83
CA LEU A 43 -39.84 -12.54 -7.01
C LEU A 43 -39.99 -13.91 -6.33
N GLU A 44 -40.70 -14.00 -5.20
CA GLU A 44 -41.04 -15.28 -4.53
C GLU A 44 -41.86 -16.20 -5.46
N GLY A 45 -42.79 -15.65 -6.24
CA GLY A 45 -43.57 -16.43 -7.21
C GLY A 45 -42.75 -17.02 -8.35
N LEU A 46 -41.59 -16.43 -8.66
CA LEU A 46 -40.74 -16.80 -9.80
C LEU A 46 -39.65 -17.82 -9.45
N VAL A 47 -39.44 -18.15 -8.17
CA VAL A 47 -38.30 -18.98 -7.72
C VAL A 47 -38.29 -20.40 -8.30
N HIS A 48 -39.47 -20.99 -8.56
CA HIS A 48 -39.55 -22.36 -9.08
C HIS A 48 -39.34 -22.43 -10.59
N GLU A 49 -39.97 -21.54 -11.36
CA GLU A 49 -39.94 -21.58 -12.82
C GLU A 49 -38.76 -20.79 -13.41
N HIS A 50 -38.28 -19.80 -12.66
CA HIS A 50 -37.27 -18.84 -13.10
C HIS A 50 -36.18 -18.61 -12.04
N GLY A 51 -35.92 -19.62 -11.20
CA GLY A 51 -34.96 -19.53 -10.09
C GLY A 51 -33.57 -19.01 -10.48
N SER A 52 -33.07 -19.35 -11.68
CA SER A 52 -31.80 -18.82 -12.18
C SER A 52 -31.81 -17.30 -12.42
N LEU A 53 -32.94 -16.75 -12.90
CA LEU A 53 -33.10 -15.31 -13.09
C LEU A 53 -33.22 -14.58 -11.74
N VAL A 54 -33.91 -15.21 -10.78
CA VAL A 54 -34.01 -14.67 -9.42
C VAL A 54 -32.63 -14.69 -8.73
N GLU A 55 -31.86 -15.77 -8.84
CA GLU A 55 -30.51 -15.84 -8.29
C GLU A 55 -29.57 -14.77 -8.90
N GLN A 56 -29.65 -14.53 -10.20
CA GLN A 56 -28.90 -13.45 -10.86
C GLN A 56 -29.25 -12.07 -10.29
N HIS A 57 -30.53 -11.83 -10.02
CA HIS A 57 -30.96 -10.59 -9.39
C HIS A 57 -30.42 -10.46 -7.96
N LEU A 58 -30.46 -11.53 -7.17
CA LEU A 58 -29.93 -11.52 -5.81
C LEU A 58 -28.40 -11.33 -5.79
N LEU A 59 -27.67 -11.90 -6.76
CA LEU A 59 -26.24 -11.64 -6.94
C LEU A 59 -25.96 -10.15 -7.22
N ARG A 60 -26.76 -9.50 -8.08
CA ARG A 60 -26.65 -8.05 -8.34
C ARG A 60 -26.96 -7.21 -7.10
N LEU A 61 -28.03 -7.53 -6.38
CA LEU A 61 -28.37 -6.86 -5.11
C LEU A 61 -27.23 -6.92 -4.09
N THR A 62 -26.54 -8.07 -4.05
CA THR A 62 -25.38 -8.28 -3.16
C THR A 62 -24.17 -7.47 -3.61
N MET A 63 -23.99 -7.27 -4.92
CA MET A 63 -22.93 -6.45 -5.49
C MET A 63 -23.16 -4.96 -5.21
N ASP A 64 -24.40 -4.49 -5.34
CA ASP A 64 -24.76 -3.08 -5.18
C ASP A 64 -24.80 -2.67 -3.69
N SER A 65 -25.14 -3.62 -2.81
CA SER A 65 -25.31 -3.38 -1.38
C SER A 65 -24.67 -4.52 -0.58
N TRP A 66 -23.45 -4.28 -0.11
CA TRP A 66 -22.75 -5.17 0.82
C TRP A 66 -22.60 -4.54 2.21
N VAL A 67 -22.29 -5.37 3.20
CA VAL A 67 -22.00 -4.94 4.57
C VAL A 67 -20.80 -3.99 4.56
N THR A 68 -20.96 -2.84 5.22
CA THR A 68 -19.89 -1.87 5.44
C THR A 68 -19.81 -1.52 6.91
N ALA A 69 -18.80 -0.78 7.36
CA ALA A 69 -18.71 -0.33 8.75
C ALA A 69 -19.86 0.62 9.16
N GLY A 70 -20.65 1.11 8.19
CA GLY A 70 -21.89 1.85 8.44
C GLY A 70 -23.08 0.92 8.69
N ARG A 71 -24.04 1.35 9.52
CA ARG A 71 -25.27 0.62 9.87
C ARG A 71 -26.23 0.51 8.67
N MET A 72 -25.89 -0.31 7.68
CA MET A 72 -26.72 -0.53 6.50
C MET A 72 -26.95 -2.02 6.27
N THR A 73 -28.21 -2.43 6.34
CA THR A 73 -28.63 -3.81 6.02
C THR A 73 -28.51 -4.07 4.50
N PRO A 74 -27.77 -5.10 4.07
CA PRO A 74 -27.63 -5.46 2.66
C PRO A 74 -28.97 -5.76 1.97
N GLY A 75 -29.07 -5.43 0.67
CA GLY A 75 -30.26 -5.67 -0.14
C GLY A 75 -30.78 -7.11 -0.08
N LEU A 76 -29.87 -8.09 -0.07
CA LEU A 76 -30.19 -9.52 0.09
C LEU A 76 -30.97 -9.80 1.39
N VAL A 77 -30.49 -9.29 2.53
CA VAL A 77 -31.12 -9.49 3.85
C VAL A 77 -32.46 -8.76 3.91
N LYS A 78 -32.53 -7.54 3.37
CA LYS A 78 -33.77 -6.77 3.27
C LYS A 78 -34.85 -7.51 2.47
N TRP A 79 -34.47 -8.17 1.38
CA TRP A 79 -35.40 -8.94 0.55
C TRP A 79 -35.87 -10.21 1.27
N MET A 80 -34.94 -10.98 1.83
CA MET A 80 -35.24 -12.23 2.53
C MET A 80 -36.11 -12.03 3.78
N ALA A 81 -35.98 -10.89 4.47
CA ALA A 81 -36.83 -10.53 5.61
C ALA A 81 -38.31 -10.33 5.21
N ARG A 82 -38.59 -10.01 3.93
CA ARG A 82 -39.93 -9.66 3.42
C ARG A 82 -40.68 -10.83 2.78
N LEU A 83 -40.09 -12.03 2.73
CA LEU A 83 -40.73 -13.22 2.16
C LEU A 83 -42.06 -13.52 2.86
N LYS A 84 -43.08 -13.98 2.11
CA LYS A 84 -44.31 -14.55 2.68
C LYS A 84 -44.08 -16.02 3.06
N SER A 85 -43.40 -16.79 2.20
CA SER A 85 -43.16 -18.23 2.39
C SER A 85 -41.65 -18.58 2.40
N PRO A 86 -40.93 -18.26 3.50
CA PRO A 86 -39.50 -18.55 3.65
C PRO A 86 -39.08 -20.00 3.36
N ALA A 87 -39.90 -20.97 3.81
CA ALA A 87 -39.62 -22.39 3.59
C ALA A 87 -39.60 -22.78 2.10
N ARG A 88 -40.57 -22.28 1.33
CA ARG A 88 -40.68 -22.53 -0.12
C ARG A 88 -39.50 -21.95 -0.88
N VAL A 89 -39.08 -20.74 -0.50
CA VAL A 89 -37.90 -20.09 -1.10
C VAL A 89 -36.61 -20.83 -0.73
N ALA A 90 -36.46 -21.27 0.53
CA ALA A 90 -35.30 -22.05 0.95
C ALA A 90 -35.20 -23.41 0.24
N GLU A 91 -36.34 -24.05 -0.04
CA GLU A 91 -36.38 -25.29 -0.81
C GLU A 91 -36.01 -25.08 -2.28
N ALA A 92 -36.57 -24.05 -2.93
CA ALA A 92 -36.30 -23.73 -4.33
C ALA A 92 -34.89 -23.14 -4.56
N MET A 93 -34.37 -22.38 -3.59
CA MET A 93 -33.09 -21.66 -3.67
C MET A 93 -32.26 -21.86 -2.38
N PRO A 94 -31.77 -23.09 -2.12
CA PRO A 94 -31.12 -23.43 -0.85
C PRO A 94 -29.79 -22.69 -0.62
N VAL A 95 -29.05 -22.38 -1.69
CA VAL A 95 -27.79 -21.64 -1.59
C VAL A 95 -28.05 -20.17 -1.26
N PRO A 96 -28.83 -19.39 -2.03
CA PRO A 96 -29.14 -18.00 -1.68
C PRO A 96 -29.77 -17.83 -0.30
N ALA A 97 -30.66 -18.75 0.11
CA ALA A 97 -31.28 -18.70 1.42
C ALA A 97 -30.25 -18.88 2.56
N ALA A 98 -29.36 -19.87 2.46
CA ALA A 98 -28.33 -20.09 3.46
C ALA A 98 -27.30 -18.95 3.52
N ILE A 99 -26.97 -18.36 2.37
CA ILE A 99 -26.10 -17.17 2.30
C ILE A 99 -26.74 -16.01 3.06
N ALA A 100 -28.01 -15.71 2.79
CA ALA A 100 -28.69 -14.61 3.46
C ALA A 100 -28.79 -14.81 4.99
N VAL A 101 -29.02 -16.04 5.44
CA VAL A 101 -29.01 -16.40 6.86
C VAL A 101 -27.60 -16.23 7.46
N GLY A 102 -26.55 -16.65 6.76
CA GLY A 102 -25.16 -16.45 7.20
C GLY A 102 -24.80 -14.96 7.32
N VAL A 103 -25.17 -14.15 6.34
CA VAL A 103 -24.99 -12.69 6.37
C VAL A 103 -25.76 -12.07 7.54
N ALA A 104 -27.02 -12.47 7.74
CA ALA A 104 -27.83 -12.00 8.86
C ALA A 104 -27.21 -12.35 10.22
N ALA A 105 -26.70 -13.57 10.38
CA ALA A 105 -25.98 -13.98 11.59
C ALA A 105 -24.73 -13.10 11.82
N GLY A 106 -23.96 -12.82 10.77
CA GLY A 106 -22.79 -11.94 10.86
C GLY A 106 -23.14 -10.51 11.27
N LEU A 107 -24.24 -9.95 10.74
CA LEU A 107 -24.73 -8.62 11.13
C LEU A 107 -25.13 -8.54 12.61
N ILE A 108 -25.72 -9.60 13.15
CA ILE A 108 -26.06 -9.69 14.57
C ILE A 108 -24.79 -9.74 15.42
N ASP A 109 -23.80 -10.56 15.04
CA ASP A 109 -22.52 -10.64 15.73
C ASP A 109 -21.75 -9.30 15.72
N LEU A 110 -21.92 -8.48 14.67
CA LEU A 110 -21.36 -7.13 14.55
C LEU A 110 -22.16 -6.05 15.30
N ASN A 111 -23.25 -6.41 15.98
CA ASN A 111 -24.21 -5.47 16.60
C ASN A 111 -24.80 -4.45 15.60
N GLN A 112 -24.93 -4.82 14.33
CA GLN A 112 -25.44 -3.92 13.27
C GLN A 112 -26.95 -4.03 13.02
N ASP A 113 -27.64 -5.01 13.61
CA ASP A 113 -29.09 -5.22 13.47
C ASP A 113 -29.96 -4.33 14.41
N LEU A 114 -29.32 -3.48 15.22
CA LEU A 114 -29.98 -2.74 16.30
C LEU A 114 -31.03 -1.70 15.84
N VAL A 115 -31.07 -1.36 14.54
CA VAL A 115 -31.90 -0.24 14.04
C VAL A 115 -33.11 -0.69 13.22
N ASP A 116 -33.02 -1.80 12.46
CA ASP A 116 -34.13 -2.23 11.58
C ASP A 116 -34.62 -3.68 11.83
N GLY A 117 -33.93 -4.47 12.66
CA GLY A 117 -34.33 -5.82 13.09
C GLY A 117 -34.48 -6.85 11.96
N ARG A 118 -34.01 -6.52 10.74
CA ARG A 118 -34.23 -7.34 9.55
C ARG A 118 -33.36 -8.59 9.56
N ALA A 119 -32.15 -8.53 10.13
CA ALA A 119 -31.32 -9.71 10.27
C ALA A 119 -31.94 -10.69 11.29
N GLY A 120 -32.47 -10.18 12.40
CA GLY A 120 -33.25 -10.96 13.35
C GLY A 120 -34.46 -11.66 12.72
N GLU A 121 -35.19 -10.98 11.84
CA GLU A 121 -36.34 -11.56 11.13
C GLU A 121 -35.92 -12.71 10.17
N VAL A 122 -34.82 -12.53 9.42
CA VAL A 122 -34.24 -13.59 8.58
C VAL A 122 -33.81 -14.78 9.42
N MET A 123 -33.13 -14.54 10.55
CA MET A 123 -32.71 -15.61 11.45
C MET A 123 -33.90 -16.38 12.03
N ARG A 124 -34.98 -15.69 12.40
CA ARG A 124 -36.17 -16.32 12.97
C ARG A 124 -36.93 -17.18 11.97
N ARG A 125 -37.05 -16.71 10.72
CA ARG A 125 -37.97 -17.31 9.73
C ARG A 125 -37.29 -18.18 8.69
N LEU A 126 -36.06 -17.89 8.31
CA LEU A 126 -35.36 -18.56 7.22
C LEU A 126 -34.30 -19.54 7.73
N ALA A 127 -33.64 -19.26 8.86
CA ALA A 127 -32.59 -20.14 9.40
C ALA A 127 -33.02 -21.59 9.66
N PRO A 128 -34.26 -21.89 10.12
CA PRO A 128 -34.71 -23.28 10.32
C PRO A 128 -34.73 -24.12 9.03
N HIS A 129 -34.75 -23.45 7.87
CA HIS A 129 -34.84 -24.09 6.55
C HIS A 129 -33.51 -24.06 5.79
N ALA A 130 -32.46 -23.46 6.36
CA ALA A 130 -31.18 -23.26 5.70
C ALA A 130 -30.13 -24.31 6.12
N GLU A 131 -29.25 -24.67 5.18
CA GLU A 131 -28.15 -25.60 5.46
C GLU A 131 -27.11 -24.96 6.40
N ARG A 132 -27.08 -25.43 7.65
CA ARG A 132 -26.25 -24.86 8.72
C ARG A 132 -24.76 -24.69 8.37
N ALA A 133 -24.17 -25.65 7.66
CA ALA A 133 -22.75 -25.57 7.33
C ALA A 133 -22.43 -24.45 6.31
N LEU A 134 -23.39 -24.14 5.43
CA LEU A 134 -23.27 -23.03 4.49
C LEU A 134 -23.54 -21.70 5.21
N VAL A 135 -24.49 -21.68 6.14
CA VAL A 135 -24.73 -20.53 7.04
C VAL A 135 -23.48 -20.17 7.83
N ASP A 136 -22.84 -21.14 8.48
CA ASP A 136 -21.64 -20.91 9.31
C ASP A 136 -20.48 -20.36 8.46
N LEU A 137 -20.27 -20.91 7.26
CA LEU A 137 -19.27 -20.40 6.31
C LEU A 137 -19.54 -18.94 5.96
N TRP A 138 -20.78 -18.61 5.63
CA TRP A 138 -21.16 -17.26 5.20
C TRP A 138 -21.17 -16.24 6.33
N ARG A 139 -21.47 -16.65 7.57
CA ARG A 139 -21.25 -15.83 8.76
C ARG A 139 -19.78 -15.44 8.92
N ASP A 140 -18.87 -16.42 8.86
CA ASP A 140 -17.43 -16.16 8.98
C ASP A 140 -16.91 -15.29 7.82
N LEU A 141 -17.41 -15.50 6.59
CA LEU A 141 -17.08 -14.64 5.44
C LEU A 141 -17.59 -13.21 5.62
N THR A 142 -18.80 -13.01 6.15
CA THR A 142 -19.35 -11.68 6.43
C THR A 142 -18.52 -10.95 7.47
N LEU A 143 -18.20 -11.59 8.59
CA LEU A 143 -17.32 -11.02 9.62
C LEU A 143 -15.94 -10.69 9.04
N PHE A 144 -15.35 -11.61 8.27
CA PHE A 144 -14.06 -11.39 7.61
C PHE A 144 -14.08 -10.19 6.67
N SER A 145 -15.18 -9.99 5.93
CA SER A 145 -15.28 -8.93 4.92
C SER A 145 -15.26 -7.49 5.49
N VAL A 146 -15.47 -7.34 6.80
CA VAL A 146 -15.48 -6.05 7.49
C VAL A 146 -14.40 -5.91 8.56
N GLU A 147 -13.78 -7.01 8.98
CA GLU A 147 -12.74 -7.01 10.00
C GLU A 147 -11.49 -6.26 9.52
N ARG A 148 -11.01 -5.34 10.34
CA ARG A 148 -9.82 -4.50 10.06
C ARG A 148 -8.66 -4.82 10.99
N LEU A 149 -8.93 -5.48 12.12
CA LEU A 149 -7.93 -5.89 13.08
C LEU A 149 -7.23 -7.17 12.58
N PRO A 150 -5.89 -7.18 12.42
CA PRO A 150 -5.18 -8.27 11.77
C PRO A 150 -5.30 -9.64 12.47
N VAL A 151 -5.39 -9.65 13.81
CA VAL A 151 -5.43 -10.90 14.60
C VAL A 151 -6.79 -11.58 14.45
N GLU A 152 -7.85 -10.80 14.59
CA GLU A 152 -9.25 -11.21 14.41
C GLU A 152 -9.48 -11.65 12.97
N ALA A 153 -8.96 -10.90 11.99
CA ALA A 153 -9.01 -11.25 10.58
C ALA A 153 -8.27 -12.57 10.30
N ALA A 154 -7.11 -12.80 10.91
CA ALA A 154 -6.37 -14.06 10.80
C ALA A 154 -7.15 -15.24 11.39
N GLY A 155 -7.80 -15.04 12.54
CA GLY A 155 -8.68 -16.04 13.17
C GLY A 155 -9.89 -16.39 12.29
N LEU A 156 -10.55 -15.37 11.73
CA LEU A 156 -11.66 -15.52 10.79
C LEU A 156 -11.23 -16.23 9.51
N ARG A 157 -10.10 -15.83 8.92
CA ARG A 157 -9.50 -16.48 7.76
C ARG A 157 -9.25 -17.96 8.01
N ALA A 158 -8.64 -18.30 9.16
CA ALA A 158 -8.38 -19.69 9.52
C ALA A 158 -9.68 -20.51 9.67
N ARG A 159 -10.78 -19.91 10.16
CA ARG A 159 -12.09 -20.56 10.21
C ARG A 159 -12.66 -20.82 8.81
N VAL A 160 -12.60 -19.83 7.93
CA VAL A 160 -13.06 -19.96 6.53
C VAL A 160 -12.25 -21.03 5.79
N GLU A 161 -10.92 -20.98 5.86
CA GLU A 161 -10.03 -21.95 5.23
C GLU A 161 -10.28 -23.37 5.75
N LYS A 162 -10.47 -23.53 7.06
CA LYS A 162 -10.79 -24.81 7.69
C LYS A 162 -12.15 -25.36 7.22
N SER A 163 -13.18 -24.51 7.15
CA SER A 163 -14.51 -24.91 6.67
C SER A 163 -14.49 -25.33 5.20
N ALA A 164 -13.84 -24.53 4.35
CA ALA A 164 -13.71 -24.81 2.93
C ALA A 164 -12.87 -26.07 2.65
N SER A 165 -11.78 -26.28 3.40
CA SER A 165 -10.93 -27.48 3.27
C SER A 165 -11.64 -28.76 3.72
N ARG A 166 -12.43 -28.69 4.80
CA ARG A 166 -13.21 -29.82 5.31
C ARG A 166 -14.37 -30.20 4.40
N ARG A 167 -15.03 -29.21 3.79
CA ARG A 167 -16.18 -29.41 2.91
C ARG A 167 -16.06 -28.55 1.63
N PRO A 168 -15.23 -28.96 0.66
CA PRO A 168 -14.98 -28.18 -0.55
C PRO A 168 -16.21 -27.93 -1.43
N THR A 169 -17.25 -28.77 -1.28
CA THR A 169 -18.53 -28.60 -1.98
C THR A 169 -19.30 -27.36 -1.53
N LEU A 170 -19.13 -26.91 -0.28
CA LEU A 170 -19.71 -25.66 0.21
C LEU A 170 -19.06 -24.45 -0.46
N TRP A 171 -17.73 -24.49 -0.61
CA TRP A 171 -16.98 -23.47 -1.34
C TRP A 171 -17.38 -23.44 -2.82
N ALA A 172 -17.46 -24.61 -3.47
CA ALA A 172 -17.88 -24.75 -4.87
C ALA A 172 -19.27 -24.15 -5.14
N ARG A 173 -20.25 -24.42 -4.28
CA ARG A 173 -21.62 -23.87 -4.37
C ARG A 173 -21.67 -22.36 -4.10
N SER A 174 -20.68 -21.82 -3.40
CA SER A 174 -20.60 -20.40 -3.05
C SER A 174 -19.87 -19.55 -4.08
N LEU A 175 -19.22 -20.15 -5.09
CA LEU A 175 -18.34 -19.42 -6.01
C LEU A 175 -18.98 -18.21 -6.71
N PRO A 176 -20.21 -18.29 -7.27
CA PRO A 176 -20.84 -17.13 -7.89
C PRO A 176 -20.96 -15.94 -6.92
N TRP A 177 -21.28 -16.23 -5.67
CA TRP A 177 -21.47 -15.24 -4.61
C TRP A 177 -20.14 -14.73 -4.05
N LEU A 178 -19.13 -15.59 -3.89
CA LEU A 178 -17.77 -15.18 -3.51
C LEU A 178 -17.17 -14.21 -4.52
N PHE A 179 -17.41 -14.43 -5.82
CA PHE A 179 -16.88 -13.55 -6.88
C PHE A 179 -17.59 -12.20 -6.94
N VAL A 180 -18.86 -12.10 -6.52
CA VAL A 180 -19.52 -10.81 -6.28
C VAL A 180 -18.82 -10.04 -5.15
N LEU A 181 -18.32 -10.76 -4.14
CA LEU A 181 -17.66 -10.16 -2.98
C LEU A 181 -16.16 -9.97 -3.13
N ALA A 182 -15.58 -10.25 -4.29
CA ALA A 182 -14.14 -10.25 -4.52
C ALA A 182 -13.42 -9.01 -3.95
N ARG A 183 -14.03 -7.82 -4.07
CA ARG A 183 -13.47 -6.55 -3.55
C ARG A 183 -13.39 -6.44 -2.03
N HIS A 184 -14.11 -7.29 -1.30
CA HIS A 184 -14.19 -7.33 0.17
C HIS A 184 -13.49 -8.54 0.79
N MET A 185 -12.96 -9.46 -0.04
CA MET A 185 -12.43 -10.75 0.41
C MET A 185 -10.90 -10.77 0.48
N ASP A 186 -10.24 -9.64 0.29
CA ASP A 186 -8.79 -9.50 0.33
C ASP A 186 -7.99 -10.57 -0.46
N GLY A 187 -8.54 -11.05 -1.58
CA GLY A 187 -7.90 -12.07 -2.43
C GLY A 187 -8.01 -13.50 -1.90
N LEU A 188 -8.66 -13.71 -0.74
CA LEU A 188 -8.96 -15.03 -0.18
C LEU A 188 -9.83 -15.86 -1.14
N ASP A 189 -10.78 -15.22 -1.84
CA ASP A 189 -11.63 -15.83 -2.85
C ASP A 189 -10.82 -16.51 -3.96
N VAL A 190 -9.74 -15.87 -4.42
CA VAL A 190 -8.89 -16.37 -5.50
C VAL A 190 -7.93 -17.44 -4.99
N TYR A 191 -7.17 -17.12 -3.94
CA TYR A 191 -6.16 -18.02 -3.38
C TYR A 191 -6.76 -19.37 -2.96
N LEU A 192 -7.84 -19.32 -2.17
CA LEU A 192 -8.46 -20.53 -1.64
C LEU A 192 -9.16 -21.32 -2.75
N THR A 193 -9.75 -20.65 -3.74
CA THR A 193 -10.35 -21.33 -4.90
C THR A 193 -9.31 -22.07 -5.73
N LEU A 194 -8.16 -21.45 -6.02
CA LEU A 194 -7.08 -22.09 -6.76
C LEU A 194 -6.52 -23.30 -6.01
N ALA A 195 -6.22 -23.13 -4.72
CA ALA A 195 -5.70 -24.20 -3.86
C ALA A 195 -6.67 -25.40 -3.80
N LEU A 196 -7.98 -25.13 -3.69
CA LEU A 196 -8.99 -26.19 -3.66
C LEU A 196 -9.25 -26.80 -5.04
N ALA A 197 -9.24 -26.02 -6.13
CA ALA A 197 -9.47 -26.52 -7.49
C ALA A 197 -8.35 -27.46 -7.98
N GLU A 198 -7.14 -27.30 -7.45
CA GLU A 198 -6.03 -28.22 -7.69
C GLU A 198 -6.33 -29.61 -7.13
N GLN A 199 -6.79 -29.67 -5.88
CA GLN A 199 -6.98 -30.93 -5.16
C GLN A 199 -8.38 -31.55 -5.33
N ARG A 200 -9.39 -30.74 -5.72
CA ARG A 200 -10.81 -31.12 -5.68
C ARG A 200 -11.50 -30.85 -7.00
N ARG A 201 -11.87 -31.92 -7.71
CA ARG A 201 -12.58 -31.87 -8.99
C ARG A 201 -13.91 -31.11 -8.92
N SER A 202 -14.61 -31.16 -7.77
CA SER A 202 -15.88 -30.45 -7.57
C SER A 202 -15.70 -28.93 -7.64
N VAL A 203 -14.61 -28.39 -7.09
CA VAL A 203 -14.30 -26.95 -7.12
C VAL A 203 -13.87 -26.55 -8.53
N ARG A 204 -13.02 -27.35 -9.19
CA ARG A 204 -12.62 -27.11 -10.59
C ARG A 204 -13.82 -27.09 -11.55
N ALA A 205 -14.73 -28.05 -11.41
CA ALA A 205 -15.95 -28.11 -12.21
C ALA A 205 -16.86 -26.90 -11.95
N ALA A 206 -16.97 -26.46 -10.69
CA ALA A 206 -17.77 -25.29 -10.34
C ALA A 206 -17.16 -23.98 -10.88
N VAL A 207 -15.83 -23.81 -10.85
CA VAL A 207 -15.15 -22.67 -11.49
C VAL A 207 -15.49 -22.64 -12.99
N LYS A 208 -15.34 -23.77 -13.68
CA LYS A 208 -15.66 -23.90 -15.11
C LYS A 208 -17.15 -23.66 -15.41
N ALA A 209 -18.06 -24.09 -14.55
CA ALA A 209 -19.48 -23.80 -14.73
C ALA A 209 -19.78 -22.30 -14.53
N THR A 210 -19.07 -21.64 -13.62
CA THR A 210 -19.26 -20.21 -13.29
C THR A 210 -18.82 -19.28 -14.42
N THR A 211 -17.93 -19.72 -15.33
CA THR A 211 -17.57 -18.94 -16.53
C THR A 211 -18.74 -18.78 -17.51
N LEU A 212 -19.82 -19.55 -17.36
CA LEU A 212 -21.05 -19.39 -18.14
C LEU A 212 -22.06 -18.45 -17.48
N SER A 213 -21.69 -17.78 -16.37
CA SER A 213 -22.59 -16.85 -15.67
C SER A 213 -23.01 -15.70 -16.59
N VAL A 214 -24.29 -15.31 -16.52
CA VAL A 214 -24.78 -14.12 -17.23
C VAL A 214 -24.47 -12.82 -16.49
N VAL A 215 -24.04 -12.89 -15.21
CA VAL A 215 -23.56 -11.74 -14.44
C VAL A 215 -22.11 -11.46 -14.84
N PRO A 216 -21.82 -10.34 -15.54
CA PRO A 216 -20.51 -10.12 -16.16
C PRO A 216 -19.33 -10.11 -15.18
N GLU A 217 -19.52 -9.60 -13.97
CA GLU A 217 -18.49 -9.53 -12.92
C GLU A 217 -18.10 -10.94 -12.45
N VAL A 218 -19.11 -11.78 -12.18
CA VAL A 218 -18.93 -13.17 -11.78
C VAL A 218 -18.25 -13.97 -12.90
N ARG A 219 -18.71 -13.79 -14.14
CA ARG A 219 -18.13 -14.45 -15.32
C ARG A 219 -16.67 -14.08 -15.51
N ARG A 220 -16.34 -12.79 -15.58
CA ARG A 220 -14.97 -12.31 -15.78
C ARG A 220 -14.03 -12.81 -14.69
N ARG A 221 -14.48 -12.82 -13.43
CA ARG A 221 -13.70 -13.33 -12.30
C ARG A 221 -13.46 -14.84 -12.42
N ALA A 222 -14.49 -15.61 -12.78
CA ALA A 222 -14.38 -17.04 -12.99
C ALA A 222 -13.46 -17.40 -14.18
N GLU A 223 -13.57 -16.67 -15.29
CA GLU A 223 -12.69 -16.81 -16.47
C GLU A 223 -11.23 -16.55 -16.10
N GLY A 224 -10.96 -15.50 -15.31
CA GLY A 224 -9.62 -15.20 -14.81
C GLY A 224 -9.06 -16.31 -13.92
N ILE A 225 -9.85 -16.81 -12.96
CA ILE A 225 -9.43 -17.92 -12.08
C ILE A 225 -9.23 -19.21 -12.89
N GLN A 226 -10.11 -19.49 -13.86
CA GLN A 226 -9.96 -20.65 -14.74
C GLN A 226 -8.68 -20.55 -15.57
N ALA A 227 -8.38 -19.38 -16.16
CA ALA A 227 -7.16 -19.17 -16.93
C ALA A 227 -5.89 -19.36 -16.09
N ILE A 228 -5.89 -18.89 -14.83
CA ILE A 228 -4.77 -19.12 -13.89
C ILE A 228 -4.65 -20.62 -13.56
N ALA A 229 -5.77 -21.29 -13.30
CA ALA A 229 -5.80 -22.72 -12.97
C ALA A 229 -5.29 -23.59 -14.14
N ASP A 230 -5.72 -23.28 -15.37
CA ASP A 230 -5.39 -24.03 -16.59
C ASP A 230 -3.96 -23.76 -17.11
N GLY A 231 -3.25 -22.77 -16.55
CA GLY A 231 -1.86 -22.45 -16.91
C GLY A 231 -0.86 -23.58 -16.62
N SER A 232 0.25 -23.63 -17.36
CA SER A 232 1.31 -24.64 -17.21
C SER A 232 2.40 -24.19 -16.22
N GLY A 233 2.11 -24.24 -14.93
CA GLY A 233 3.07 -23.90 -13.87
C GLY A 233 2.73 -24.56 -12.52
N PRO A 234 3.69 -24.67 -11.58
CA PRO A 234 3.44 -25.18 -10.23
C PRO A 234 2.35 -24.40 -9.51
N ILE A 235 1.56 -25.07 -8.66
CA ILE A 235 0.45 -24.42 -7.95
C ILE A 235 0.94 -23.32 -7.01
N GLU A 236 2.11 -23.50 -6.39
CA GLU A 236 2.74 -22.51 -5.52
C GLU A 236 3.03 -21.21 -6.29
N GLN A 237 3.54 -21.33 -7.51
CA GLN A 237 3.81 -20.18 -8.37
C GLN A 237 2.51 -19.48 -8.80
N LYS A 238 1.49 -20.26 -9.21
CA LYS A 238 0.16 -19.70 -9.54
C LYS A 238 -0.49 -18.98 -8.35
N LEU A 239 -0.34 -19.50 -7.13
CA LEU A 239 -0.85 -18.88 -5.91
C LEU A 239 -0.10 -17.59 -5.58
N ILE A 240 1.23 -17.58 -5.75
CA ILE A 240 2.07 -16.39 -5.60
C ILE A 240 1.69 -15.34 -6.65
N ASP A 241 1.52 -15.72 -7.91
CA ASP A 241 1.14 -14.82 -9.01
C ASP A 241 -0.26 -14.25 -8.82
N ALA A 242 -1.21 -15.06 -8.32
CA ALA A 242 -2.58 -14.62 -8.05
C ALA A 242 -2.66 -13.70 -6.83
N LEU A 243 -1.89 -13.96 -5.77
CA LEU A 243 -1.76 -13.09 -4.61
C LEU A 243 -1.08 -11.77 -5.01
N GLY A 244 0.01 -11.84 -5.79
CA GLY A 244 0.69 -10.68 -6.37
C GLY A 244 -0.26 -9.82 -7.19
N GLY A 245 -0.93 -10.42 -8.19
CA GLY A 245 -1.90 -9.71 -9.04
C GLY A 245 -3.09 -9.13 -8.28
N SER A 246 -3.59 -9.80 -7.21
CA SER A 246 -4.65 -9.25 -6.36
C SER A 246 -4.18 -8.11 -5.46
N MET A 247 -2.91 -8.07 -5.09
CA MET A 247 -2.29 -6.97 -4.36
C MET A 247 -1.97 -5.79 -5.30
N ASP A 248 -1.62 -6.09 -6.56
CA ASP A 248 -1.31 -5.12 -7.61
C ASP A 248 -2.56 -4.39 -8.12
N ALA A 249 -3.68 -5.11 -8.33
CA ALA A 249 -4.94 -4.54 -8.85
C ALA A 249 -5.63 -3.55 -7.89
N ARG A 250 -5.22 -3.50 -6.62
CA ARG A 250 -5.73 -2.52 -5.63
C ARG A 250 -5.05 -1.16 -5.76
N ARG A 251 -4.00 -1.05 -6.58
CA ARG A 251 -3.19 0.16 -6.74
C ARG A 251 -3.63 0.89 -8.00
N ARG A 252 -4.07 2.15 -7.88
CA ARG A 252 -4.62 2.95 -8.99
C ARG A 252 -3.61 3.30 -10.10
N VAL A 253 -2.33 2.94 -9.97
CA VAL A 253 -1.28 3.25 -10.96
C VAL A 253 -0.24 2.11 -11.01
N PHE A 254 -0.15 1.40 -12.14
CA PHE A 254 0.86 0.38 -12.45
C PHE A 254 1.25 0.47 -13.95
N PRO A 255 2.52 0.20 -14.38
CA PRO A 255 3.68 -0.25 -13.60
C PRO A 255 4.59 0.89 -13.10
N ARG A 256 5.14 0.73 -11.90
CA ARG A 256 6.36 1.43 -11.44
C ARG A 256 7.26 0.42 -10.71
N PRO A 257 8.44 0.10 -11.23
CA PRO A 257 9.34 -0.84 -10.58
C PRO A 257 9.98 -0.15 -9.37
N LEU A 258 9.94 -0.79 -8.20
CA LEU A 258 10.55 -0.39 -6.92
C LEU A 258 9.72 0.55 -6.00
N ASP A 259 8.62 0.06 -5.40
CA ASP A 259 8.02 0.63 -4.17
C ASP A 259 7.17 -0.46 -3.44
N ALA A 260 7.66 -1.03 -2.33
CA ALA A 260 7.29 -2.36 -1.79
C ALA A 260 5.98 -2.39 -0.93
N PRO A 261 5.81 -3.13 0.19
CA PRO A 261 5.45 -2.37 1.38
C PRO A 261 6.64 -1.41 1.62
N SER A 262 6.58 -0.23 1.00
CA SER A 262 7.61 0.85 0.87
C SER A 262 8.90 0.54 0.09
N SER A 263 9.47 1.52 -0.60
CA SER A 263 10.80 1.45 -1.22
C SER A 263 11.94 1.09 -0.25
N THR A 264 11.66 0.92 1.05
CA THR A 264 12.63 1.03 2.14
C THR A 264 12.22 0.22 3.39
N TRP A 265 13.08 0.08 4.40
CA TRP A 265 12.78 -0.74 5.60
C TRP A 265 11.85 -0.04 6.62
N LEU A 266 11.53 1.24 6.41
CA LEU A 266 10.76 2.08 7.34
C LEU A 266 9.25 2.10 7.08
N ALA A 267 8.75 1.50 5.99
CA ALA A 267 7.32 1.30 5.72
C ALA A 267 6.44 2.57 5.77
N GLY A 268 7.00 3.77 5.57
CA GLY A 268 6.32 5.05 5.76
C GLY A 268 6.30 5.95 4.52
N ALA A 269 5.23 5.90 3.72
CA ALA A 269 5.10 6.76 2.53
C ALA A 269 5.06 8.28 2.87
N GLY A 270 4.42 8.65 3.98
CA GLY A 270 4.43 10.04 4.45
C GLY A 270 5.82 10.56 4.82
N LEU A 271 6.70 9.67 5.32
CA LEU A 271 8.09 10.00 5.64
C LEU A 271 8.90 10.27 4.38
N GLU A 272 8.75 9.41 3.37
CA GLU A 272 9.44 9.54 2.09
C GLU A 272 9.01 10.82 1.35
N ASP A 273 7.71 11.12 1.32
CA ASP A 273 7.19 12.35 0.71
C ASP A 273 7.63 13.60 1.49
N LEU A 274 7.70 13.54 2.82
CA LEU A 274 8.22 14.62 3.64
C LEU A 274 9.70 14.89 3.33
N ILE A 275 10.53 13.85 3.30
CA ILE A 275 11.97 13.98 3.01
C ILE A 275 12.18 14.49 1.58
N ARG A 276 11.55 13.86 0.59
CA ARG A 276 11.67 14.24 -0.83
C ARG A 276 11.20 15.66 -1.05
N GLY A 277 10.03 16.03 -0.52
CA GLY A 277 9.48 17.37 -0.63
C GLY A 277 10.33 18.43 0.08
N ALA A 278 10.84 18.14 1.28
CA ALA A 278 11.70 19.07 2.01
C ALA A 278 13.03 19.30 1.30
N VAL A 279 13.67 18.25 0.78
CA VAL A 279 14.93 18.37 0.04
C VAL A 279 14.72 19.07 -1.30
N ALA A 280 13.68 18.71 -2.07
CA ALA A 280 13.37 19.36 -3.34
C ALA A 280 13.13 20.86 -3.16
N GLY A 281 12.33 21.26 -2.15
CA GLY A 281 12.11 22.67 -1.82
C GLY A 281 13.37 23.39 -1.35
N ALA A 282 14.27 22.71 -0.63
CA ALA A 282 15.54 23.29 -0.19
C ALA A 282 16.51 23.51 -1.37
N VAL A 283 16.56 22.55 -2.31
CA VAL A 283 17.34 22.67 -3.54
C VAL A 283 16.80 23.79 -4.42
N GLU A 284 15.48 23.93 -4.54
CA GLU A 284 14.86 25.02 -5.30
C GLU A 284 15.22 26.40 -4.71
N ASP A 285 15.11 26.56 -3.38
CA ASP A 285 15.52 27.79 -2.69
C ASP A 285 17.02 28.07 -2.87
N PHE A 286 17.84 27.01 -2.83
CA PHE A 286 19.28 27.09 -3.02
C PHE A 286 19.65 27.45 -4.46
N MET A 287 18.96 26.91 -5.47
CA MET A 287 19.15 27.30 -6.87
C MET A 287 18.90 28.80 -7.07
N GLY A 288 17.86 29.34 -6.43
CA GLY A 288 17.61 30.78 -6.42
C GLY A 288 18.71 31.60 -5.74
N PHE A 289 19.44 31.04 -4.77
CA PHE A 289 20.61 31.69 -4.17
C PHE A 289 21.84 31.61 -5.09
N VAL A 290 22.14 30.45 -5.66
CA VAL A 290 23.29 30.24 -6.55
C VAL A 290 23.23 31.16 -7.76
N SER A 291 22.03 31.41 -8.31
CA SER A 291 21.87 32.33 -9.44
C SER A 291 22.31 33.77 -9.13
N ARG A 292 22.34 34.18 -7.85
CA ARG A 292 22.76 35.51 -7.40
C ARG A 292 24.15 35.54 -6.76
N SER A 293 24.59 34.41 -6.19
CA SER A 293 25.75 34.37 -5.30
C SER A 293 26.64 33.14 -5.52
N GLY A 294 26.52 32.46 -6.66
CA GLY A 294 27.29 31.25 -6.98
C GLY A 294 28.81 31.45 -7.03
N ALA A 295 29.29 32.69 -7.16
CA ALA A 295 30.72 33.00 -7.13
C ALA A 295 31.37 32.82 -5.74
N GLN A 296 30.56 32.77 -4.66
CA GLN A 296 31.06 32.56 -3.29
C GLN A 296 31.81 31.24 -3.13
N ASP A 297 32.61 31.13 -2.07
CA ASP A 297 33.41 29.94 -1.78
C ASP A 297 32.54 28.71 -1.48
N GLU A 298 33.10 27.53 -1.68
CA GLU A 298 32.41 26.24 -1.47
C GLU A 298 31.86 26.13 -0.04
N GLU A 299 32.60 26.65 0.96
CA GLU A 299 32.18 26.74 2.36
C GLU A 299 30.86 27.53 2.50
N ALA A 300 30.77 28.71 1.89
CA ALA A 300 29.58 29.57 1.98
C ALA A 300 28.37 28.96 1.25
N LEU A 301 28.60 28.33 0.10
CA LEU A 301 27.55 27.60 -0.63
C LEU A 301 27.05 26.39 0.17
N THR A 302 27.95 25.66 0.81
CA THR A 302 27.63 24.50 1.66
C THR A 302 26.81 24.92 2.87
N ALA A 303 27.28 25.93 3.61
CA ALA A 303 26.56 26.49 4.75
C ALA A 303 25.13 26.91 4.37
N ARG A 304 24.97 27.57 3.21
CA ARG A 304 23.66 27.99 2.72
C ARG A 304 22.76 26.82 2.35
N LEU A 305 23.29 25.79 1.69
CA LEU A 305 22.52 24.59 1.35
C LEU A 305 22.01 23.88 2.61
N LEU A 306 22.88 23.70 3.62
CA LEU A 306 22.52 23.09 4.89
C LEU A 306 21.47 23.93 5.66
N GLU A 307 21.59 25.25 5.64
CA GLU A 307 20.59 26.15 6.20
C GLU A 307 19.21 25.96 5.54
N LYS A 308 19.15 25.86 4.20
CA LYS A 308 17.91 25.63 3.45
C LYS A 308 17.29 24.27 3.74
N LEU A 309 18.10 23.23 3.86
CA LEU A 309 17.64 21.92 4.32
C LEU A 309 17.02 22.03 5.72
N GLY A 310 17.71 22.66 6.69
CA GLY A 310 17.18 22.86 8.04
C GLY A 310 15.83 23.59 8.07
N GLN A 311 15.69 24.68 7.29
CA GLN A 311 14.46 25.45 7.19
C GLN A 311 13.28 24.61 6.65
N ARG A 312 13.51 23.84 5.58
CA ARG A 312 12.45 23.06 4.93
C ARG A 312 12.05 21.82 5.72
N PHE A 313 13.00 21.13 6.35
CA PHE A 313 12.68 20.02 7.26
C PHE A 313 11.90 20.50 8.49
N ALA A 314 12.29 21.62 9.10
CA ALA A 314 11.56 22.20 10.23
C ALA A 314 10.13 22.64 9.86
N ALA A 315 9.89 23.06 8.61
CA ALA A 315 8.56 23.39 8.12
C ALA A 315 7.73 22.13 7.81
N GLY A 316 8.33 21.13 7.13
CA GLY A 316 7.68 19.87 6.75
C GLY A 316 7.27 19.03 7.95
N SER A 317 8.14 18.86 8.95
CA SER A 317 7.85 18.09 10.16
C SER A 317 6.74 18.73 11.00
N ARG A 318 6.68 20.06 11.07
CA ARG A 318 5.57 20.78 11.70
C ARG A 318 4.26 20.54 10.95
N ALA A 319 4.25 20.62 9.62
CA ALA A 319 3.04 20.39 8.83
C ALA A 319 2.53 18.94 8.97
N GLY A 320 3.43 17.95 8.93
CA GLY A 320 3.10 16.52 9.07
C GLY A 320 2.46 16.17 10.42
N GLN A 321 3.05 16.63 11.53
CA GLN A 321 2.51 16.43 12.88
C GLN A 321 1.14 17.10 13.09
N TRP A 322 0.86 18.21 12.40
CA TRP A 322 -0.45 18.86 12.45
C TRP A 322 -1.55 18.07 11.73
N THR A 323 -1.19 17.35 10.66
CA THR A 323 -2.13 16.54 9.88
C THR A 323 -2.32 15.13 10.44
N ASP A 324 -1.29 14.57 11.04
CA ASP A 324 -1.28 13.23 11.65
C ASP A 324 -0.32 13.22 12.86
N PRO A 325 -0.83 13.15 14.10
CA PRO A 325 -0.01 13.08 15.31
C PRO A 325 0.91 11.86 15.37
N ASP A 326 0.58 10.79 14.63
CA ASP A 326 1.37 9.56 14.57
C ASP A 326 2.39 9.59 13.41
N SER A 327 2.51 10.70 12.68
CA SER A 327 3.51 10.88 11.63
C SER A 327 4.93 10.81 12.20
N PRO A 328 5.86 10.11 11.53
CA PRO A 328 7.27 10.08 11.93
C PRO A 328 7.87 11.49 11.93
N GLU A 329 8.73 11.74 12.91
CA GLU A 329 9.44 13.01 13.05
C GLU A 329 10.82 12.92 12.40
N VAL A 330 11.10 13.85 11.48
CA VAL A 330 12.46 14.06 10.97
C VAL A 330 12.98 15.39 11.46
N ALA A 331 14.04 15.34 12.26
CA ALA A 331 14.76 16.52 12.72
C ALA A 331 16.12 16.58 12.05
N LEU A 332 16.41 17.73 11.45
CA LEU A 332 17.69 18.00 10.81
C LEU A 332 18.39 19.13 11.58
N ALA A 333 19.61 18.87 12.04
CA ALA A 333 20.43 19.85 12.71
C ALA A 333 21.79 19.93 12.01
N SER A 334 22.24 21.15 11.69
CA SER A 334 23.56 21.38 11.12
C SER A 334 24.39 22.30 12.00
N ARG A 335 25.69 22.02 12.12
CA ARG A 335 26.66 22.94 12.74
C ARG A 335 27.94 23.00 11.91
N GLN A 336 28.63 24.13 11.96
CA GLN A 336 29.98 24.26 11.41
C GLN A 336 31.00 24.13 12.54
N GLU A 337 32.13 23.49 12.27
CA GLU A 337 33.25 23.45 13.19
C GLU A 337 33.87 24.84 13.35
N THR A 338 34.31 25.18 14.56
CA THR A 338 34.96 26.48 14.78
C THR A 338 36.37 26.49 14.16
N LYS A 339 36.74 27.62 13.52
CA LYS A 339 37.98 27.80 12.73
C LYS A 339 39.31 27.53 13.45
N ASN A 340 39.30 27.17 14.74
CA ASN A 340 40.48 26.93 15.58
C ASN A 340 40.87 25.44 15.69
N ALA A 341 40.14 24.52 15.07
CA ALA A 341 40.61 23.16 14.91
C ALA A 341 41.70 23.14 13.82
N GLU A 342 42.91 22.68 14.14
CA GLU A 342 43.97 22.46 13.15
C GLU A 342 43.38 21.69 11.97
N LYS A 343 43.51 22.24 10.74
CA LYS A 343 42.93 21.68 9.51
C LYS A 343 43.58 20.33 9.19
N ALA A 344 43.17 19.29 9.90
CA ALA A 344 43.31 17.92 9.44
C ALA A 344 42.47 17.74 8.18
N THR A 345 42.96 16.99 7.22
CA THR A 345 42.28 16.68 5.96
C THR A 345 41.00 15.88 6.24
N GLY A 346 39.90 16.60 6.42
CA GLY A 346 38.54 16.09 6.62
C GLY A 346 37.69 16.09 5.34
N ALA A 347 36.54 15.43 5.40
CA ALA A 347 35.45 15.67 4.44
C ALA A 347 34.81 17.06 4.68
N ASP A 348 34.14 17.64 3.70
CA ASP A 348 33.45 18.92 3.91
C ASP A 348 32.23 18.73 4.82
N ILE A 349 31.48 17.63 4.68
CA ILE A 349 30.30 17.32 5.50
C ILE A 349 30.41 15.91 6.07
N GLY A 350 30.23 15.79 7.39
CA GLY A 350 29.92 14.53 8.07
C GLY A 350 28.43 14.43 8.30
N ILE A 351 27.81 13.37 7.79
CA ILE A 351 26.39 13.09 8.00
C ILE A 351 26.29 11.98 9.04
N VAL A 352 25.55 12.23 10.12
CA VAL A 352 25.14 11.19 11.07
C VAL A 352 23.63 11.06 11.01
N LEU A 353 23.17 9.90 10.54
CA LEU A 353 21.78 9.50 10.58
C LEU A 353 21.57 8.66 11.84
N GLU A 354 20.66 9.09 12.71
CA GLU A 354 20.16 8.31 13.84
C GLU A 354 18.69 7.98 13.61
N VAL A 355 18.38 6.69 13.56
CA VAL A 355 16.99 6.22 13.49
C VAL A 355 16.63 5.57 14.82
N THR A 356 15.58 6.08 15.44
CA THR A 356 15.09 5.62 16.74
C THR A 356 13.65 5.12 16.63
N VAL A 357 13.45 3.88 17.04
CA VAL A 357 12.15 3.26 17.33
C VAL A 357 12.05 3.10 18.85
N PRO A 358 11.24 3.93 19.54
CA PRO A 358 11.17 3.93 21.00
C PRO A 358 10.93 2.52 21.58
N GLY A 359 11.74 2.13 22.55
CA GLY A 359 11.64 0.83 23.23
C GLY A 359 12.14 -0.38 22.44
N GLN A 360 12.63 -0.21 21.20
CA GLN A 360 13.02 -1.33 20.33
C GLN A 360 14.41 -1.20 19.73
N LEU A 361 14.67 -0.12 18.99
CA LEU A 361 15.87 -0.02 18.16
C LEU A 361 16.38 1.42 18.12
N THR A 362 17.68 1.57 18.29
CA THR A 362 18.40 2.78 17.89
C THR A 362 19.54 2.34 16.99
N THR A 363 19.57 2.82 15.76
CA THR A 363 20.65 2.56 14.80
C THR A 363 21.27 3.87 14.34
N ARG A 364 22.56 3.83 14.03
CA ARG A 364 23.33 4.98 13.54
C ARG A 364 24.09 4.62 12.29
N ILE A 365 24.06 5.51 11.31
CA ILE A 365 24.81 5.43 10.06
C ILE A 365 25.60 6.73 9.89
N GLY A 366 26.86 6.61 9.52
CA GLY A 366 27.71 7.74 9.17
C GLY A 366 27.96 7.78 7.68
N ASP A 367 27.96 8.96 7.08
CA ASP A 367 28.50 9.14 5.72
C ASP A 367 29.36 10.39 5.62
N LEU A 368 30.26 10.40 4.65
CA LEU A 368 31.21 11.49 4.41
C LEU A 368 31.00 12.06 3.01
N VAL A 369 30.95 13.40 2.94
CA VAL A 369 30.67 14.11 1.70
C VAL A 369 31.74 15.16 1.44
N GLN A 370 32.28 15.14 0.22
CA GLN A 370 33.08 16.25 -0.31
C GLN A 370 32.22 17.13 -1.22
N VAL A 371 32.22 18.43 -1.02
CA VAL A 371 31.49 19.39 -1.86
C VAL A 371 32.45 19.97 -2.90
N LYS A 372 31.95 20.13 -4.14
CA LYS A 372 32.65 20.87 -5.19
C LYS A 372 31.70 21.76 -5.97
N LYS A 373 32.10 23.00 -6.23
CA LYS A 373 31.38 23.91 -7.14
C LYS A 373 31.90 23.80 -8.57
N ALA A 374 31.01 23.97 -9.54
CA ALA A 374 31.38 23.94 -10.94
C ALA A 374 32.33 25.10 -11.27
N ASN A 375 33.31 24.86 -12.14
CA ASN A 375 34.18 25.90 -12.67
C ASN A 375 33.37 27.03 -13.31
N ALA A 376 32.22 26.74 -13.93
CA ALA A 376 31.32 27.76 -14.50
C ALA A 376 30.79 28.79 -13.49
N LEU A 377 30.88 28.52 -12.18
CA LEU A 377 30.56 29.48 -11.11
C LEU A 377 31.76 30.37 -10.73
N ILE A 378 32.95 30.11 -11.28
CA ILE A 378 34.15 30.92 -11.09
C ILE A 378 34.11 32.05 -12.14
N PRO A 379 34.20 33.33 -11.74
CA PRO A 379 34.06 34.49 -12.64
C PRO A 379 34.98 34.54 -13.88
N SER A 380 35.99 33.66 -13.98
CA SER A 380 37.03 33.65 -15.01
C SER A 380 37.18 32.33 -15.78
N ALA A 381 36.28 31.34 -15.59
CA ALA A 381 36.43 30.00 -16.17
C ALA A 381 35.49 29.72 -17.37
N SER A 382 35.77 28.63 -18.09
CA SER A 382 35.08 28.21 -19.30
C SER A 382 33.57 27.96 -19.13
N ALA A 383 32.79 28.18 -20.19
CA ALA A 383 31.38 27.86 -20.26
C ALA A 383 31.15 26.33 -20.22
N GLY A 384 30.82 25.80 -19.04
CA GLY A 384 30.42 24.39 -18.87
C GLY A 384 30.61 23.87 -17.45
N ASP A 385 29.65 23.07 -16.99
CA ASP A 385 29.74 22.41 -15.69
C ASP A 385 30.87 21.38 -15.67
N SER A 386 31.91 21.71 -14.92
CA SER A 386 33.05 20.84 -14.66
C SER A 386 33.60 21.07 -13.25
N TRP A 387 34.12 20.02 -12.62
CA TRP A 387 34.58 20.05 -11.23
C TRP A 387 36.01 19.53 -11.15
N LYS A 388 36.86 20.23 -10.40
CA LYS A 388 38.23 19.81 -10.12
C LYS A 388 38.26 18.91 -8.89
N ILE A 389 38.82 17.72 -9.04
CA ILE A 389 38.91 16.70 -8.00
C ILE A 389 40.38 16.50 -7.63
N ASN A 390 40.68 16.59 -6.33
CA ASN A 390 42.00 16.28 -5.79
C ASN A 390 42.07 14.78 -5.49
N ARG A 391 43.05 14.10 -6.10
CA ARG A 391 43.21 12.65 -5.96
C ARG A 391 43.59 12.24 -4.54
N LEU A 392 44.52 12.94 -3.90
CA LEU A 392 44.93 12.60 -2.53
C LEU A 392 43.75 12.73 -1.56
N GLN A 393 42.97 13.82 -1.68
CA GLN A 393 41.78 14.02 -0.86
C GLN A 393 40.73 12.92 -1.10
N LEU A 394 40.52 12.54 -2.36
CA LEU A 394 39.60 11.47 -2.74
C LEU A 394 40.02 10.11 -2.18
N ASP A 395 41.31 9.78 -2.27
CA ASP A 395 41.85 8.52 -1.77
C ASP A 395 41.74 8.46 -0.24
N THR A 396 42.13 9.53 0.47
CA THR A 396 41.96 9.66 1.93
C THR A 396 40.50 9.55 2.37
N LEU A 397 39.57 10.13 1.60
CA LEU A 397 38.14 10.02 1.87
C LEU A 397 37.66 8.56 1.76
N LEU A 398 38.12 7.83 0.73
CA LEU A 398 37.75 6.44 0.48
C LEU A 398 38.39 5.44 1.45
N GLU A 399 39.56 5.75 2.01
CA GLU A 399 40.19 4.97 3.07
C GLU A 399 39.33 4.95 4.35
N VAL A 400 38.59 6.04 4.62
CA VAL A 400 37.74 6.16 5.81
C VAL A 400 36.29 5.76 5.55
N SER A 401 35.77 6.00 4.34
CA SER A 401 34.43 5.58 3.96
C SER A 401 34.36 5.14 2.50
N SER A 402 34.11 3.84 2.30
CA SER A 402 33.90 3.25 0.97
C SER A 402 32.59 3.72 0.29
N THR A 403 31.67 4.31 1.06
CA THR A 403 30.39 4.85 0.57
C THR A 403 30.41 6.35 0.35
N ALA A 404 31.54 7.02 0.65
CA ALA A 404 31.64 8.47 0.57
C ALA A 404 31.18 9.01 -0.79
N THR A 405 30.61 10.22 -0.77
CA THR A 405 30.05 10.85 -1.96
C THR A 405 30.62 12.24 -2.21
N TYR A 406 30.46 12.71 -3.44
CA TYR A 406 30.70 14.09 -3.82
C TYR A 406 29.38 14.78 -4.11
N TRP A 407 29.17 15.96 -3.53
CA TRP A 407 28.09 16.86 -3.88
C TRP A 407 28.61 17.92 -4.85
N LEU A 408 28.30 17.73 -6.13
CA LEU A 408 28.75 18.56 -7.23
C LEU A 408 27.70 19.64 -7.54
N ILE A 409 27.97 20.88 -7.12
CA ILE A 409 27.10 22.04 -7.35
C ILE A 409 27.32 22.53 -8.78
N SER A 410 26.28 22.45 -9.61
CA SER A 410 26.27 22.96 -10.98
C SER A 410 26.08 24.47 -11.07
N SER A 411 26.36 25.04 -12.24
CA SER A 411 26.07 26.45 -12.53
C SER A 411 24.60 26.82 -12.35
N SER A 412 23.66 25.88 -12.53
CA SER A 412 22.23 26.12 -12.27
C SER A 412 21.85 26.00 -10.80
N GLY A 413 22.80 25.67 -9.91
CA GLY A 413 22.56 25.39 -8.50
C GLY A 413 21.98 24.01 -8.19
N LYS A 414 21.77 23.15 -9.20
CA LYS A 414 21.45 21.74 -8.95
C LYS A 414 22.65 21.06 -8.31
N VAL A 415 22.38 20.16 -7.37
CA VAL A 415 23.41 19.37 -6.68
C VAL A 415 23.35 17.94 -7.21
N TYR A 416 24.40 17.53 -7.91
CA TYR A 416 24.58 16.14 -8.35
C TYR A 416 25.38 15.38 -7.30
N VAL A 417 24.84 14.27 -6.81
CA VAL A 417 25.53 13.39 -5.87
C VAL A 417 26.17 12.25 -6.62
N VAL A 418 27.48 12.08 -6.47
CA VAL A 418 28.29 11.09 -7.20
C VAL A 418 29.09 10.24 -6.21
N PRO A 419 29.11 8.91 -6.33
CA PRO A 419 29.96 8.07 -5.49
C PRO A 419 31.46 8.39 -5.67
N ALA A 420 32.19 8.58 -4.57
CA ALA A 420 33.62 8.88 -4.59
C ALA A 420 34.41 7.78 -5.33
N LYS A 421 34.06 6.50 -5.11
CA LYS A 421 34.67 5.35 -5.79
C LYS A 421 34.55 5.42 -7.32
N PHE A 422 33.46 5.99 -7.83
CA PHE A 422 33.29 6.19 -9.26
C PHE A 422 34.23 7.29 -9.77
N LEU A 423 34.34 8.41 -9.05
CA LEU A 423 35.31 9.46 -9.39
C LEU A 423 36.75 8.95 -9.35
N ALA A 424 37.07 8.02 -8.44
CA ALA A 424 38.38 7.38 -8.39
C ALA A 424 38.65 6.56 -9.65
N ALA A 425 37.66 5.80 -10.11
CA ALA A 425 37.73 5.05 -11.36
C ALA A 425 37.88 5.98 -12.59
N VAL A 426 37.12 7.07 -12.66
CA VAL A 426 37.26 8.09 -13.72
C VAL A 426 38.65 8.72 -13.70
N GLY A 427 39.15 9.09 -12.52
CA GLY A 427 40.50 9.64 -12.35
C GLY A 427 41.58 8.65 -12.79
N ALA A 428 41.44 7.37 -12.45
CA ALA A 428 42.34 6.30 -12.86
C ALA A 428 42.36 6.11 -14.39
N ALA A 429 41.19 6.13 -15.03
CA ALA A 429 41.06 5.98 -16.48
C ALA A 429 41.64 7.17 -17.27
N ARG A 430 41.61 8.39 -16.72
CA ARG A 430 42.01 9.63 -17.41
C ARG A 430 43.51 9.92 -17.48
N SER A 431 44.36 8.92 -17.25
CA SER A 431 45.79 8.90 -17.59
C SER A 431 46.60 10.13 -17.14
N GLY A 432 47.10 10.03 -15.91
CA GLY A 432 48.23 10.80 -15.37
C GLY A 432 48.27 10.69 -13.84
N ARG A 433 49.46 10.59 -13.24
CA ARG A 433 49.68 10.74 -11.78
C ARG A 433 49.45 12.20 -11.29
N SER A 434 48.68 12.98 -12.05
CA SER A 434 48.29 14.32 -11.65
C SER A 434 47.55 14.25 -10.32
N SER A 435 47.93 15.13 -9.40
CA SER A 435 47.25 15.31 -8.11
C SER A 435 45.83 15.87 -8.28
N LEU A 436 45.53 16.43 -9.45
CA LEU A 436 44.23 16.99 -9.81
C LEU A 436 43.74 16.45 -11.16
N PHE A 437 42.44 16.16 -11.24
CA PHE A 437 41.77 15.87 -12.51
C PHE A 437 40.43 16.59 -12.56
N THR A 438 39.91 16.80 -13.78
CA THR A 438 38.63 17.48 -13.99
C THR A 438 37.61 16.47 -14.51
N VAL A 439 36.39 16.54 -13.98
CA VAL A 439 35.22 15.80 -14.47
C VAL A 439 34.18 16.79 -14.99
N GLY A 440 33.58 16.50 -16.13
CA GLY A 440 32.46 17.24 -16.70
C GLY A 440 31.13 16.51 -16.47
N HIS A 441 30.02 17.17 -16.78
CA HIS A 441 28.68 16.60 -16.61
C HIS A 441 28.49 15.24 -17.33
N SER A 442 29.01 15.09 -18.55
CA SER A 442 28.93 13.82 -19.31
C SER A 442 29.60 12.64 -18.62
N ASP A 443 30.61 12.91 -17.80
CA ASP A 443 31.40 11.88 -17.11
C ASP A 443 30.65 11.31 -15.91
N VAL A 444 29.77 12.11 -15.32
CA VAL A 444 29.07 11.76 -14.07
C VAL A 444 27.59 11.46 -14.27
N ARG A 445 26.96 11.93 -15.38
CA ARG A 445 25.50 11.86 -15.59
C ARG A 445 24.85 10.48 -15.42
N HIS A 446 25.59 9.41 -15.67
CA HIS A 446 25.08 8.03 -15.62
C HIS A 446 25.14 7.40 -14.23
N THR A 447 25.85 8.03 -13.30
CA THR A 447 25.93 7.62 -11.89
C THR A 447 25.44 8.70 -10.92
N ALA A 448 25.23 9.92 -11.42
CA ALA A 448 24.81 11.05 -10.61
C ALA A 448 23.34 10.89 -10.19
N LEU A 449 23.09 11.09 -8.91
CA LEU A 449 21.75 11.20 -8.34
C LEU A 449 21.44 12.66 -7.99
N SER A 450 20.16 13.00 -7.92
CA SER A 450 19.76 14.26 -7.28
C SER A 450 20.00 14.19 -5.77
N LEU A 451 20.18 15.34 -5.13
CA LEU A 451 20.28 15.41 -3.67
C LEU A 451 19.03 14.87 -2.95
N GLU A 452 17.84 15.01 -3.56
CA GLU A 452 16.59 14.45 -3.02
C GLU A 452 16.66 12.93 -2.94
N ASN A 453 17.11 12.28 -4.02
CA ASN A 453 17.17 10.82 -4.09
C ASN A 453 18.25 10.33 -3.13
N TYR A 454 19.41 10.97 -3.10
CA TYR A 454 20.48 10.62 -2.18
C TYR A 454 20.07 10.69 -0.71
N LEU A 455 19.47 11.80 -0.25
CA LEU A 455 19.07 11.93 1.15
C LEU A 455 17.89 11.02 1.50
N THR A 456 17.01 10.73 0.54
CA THR A 456 15.94 9.73 0.71
C THR A 456 16.53 8.32 0.83
N ASP A 457 17.45 7.93 -0.05
CA ASP A 457 18.10 6.61 -0.04
C ASP A 457 18.98 6.40 1.21
N LEU A 458 19.66 7.46 1.67
CA LEU A 458 20.44 7.46 2.90
C LEU A 458 19.54 7.29 4.13
N THR A 459 18.46 8.08 4.22
CA THR A 459 17.59 8.15 5.41
C THR A 459 16.66 6.95 5.51
N VAL A 460 16.09 6.55 4.38
CA VAL A 460 14.99 5.61 4.33
C VAL A 460 15.48 4.24 3.85
N GLY A 461 16.35 4.17 2.84
CA GLY A 461 16.93 2.91 2.38
C GLY A 461 17.96 2.32 3.36
N MET A 462 18.71 3.17 4.09
CA MET A 462 19.99 2.78 4.71
C MET A 462 20.93 2.08 3.72
N TRP A 463 20.75 2.32 2.43
CA TRP A 463 21.52 1.69 1.34
C TRP A 463 22.88 2.36 1.15
N LEU A 464 23.05 3.54 1.73
CA LEU A 464 24.24 4.39 1.67
C LEU A 464 24.72 4.69 3.09
N GLY A 465 26.00 5.07 3.22
CA GLY A 465 26.67 5.25 4.50
C GLY A 465 27.24 3.96 5.10
N GLY A 466 27.98 4.10 6.20
CA GLY A 466 28.65 3.02 6.90
C GLY A 466 28.30 2.98 8.39
N THR A 467 28.20 1.76 8.92
CA THR A 467 28.04 1.48 10.36
C THR A 467 29.37 1.17 11.05
N SER A 468 30.49 1.22 10.31
CA SER A 468 31.81 0.97 10.88
C SER A 468 32.16 2.05 11.91
N THR A 469 32.82 1.66 12.99
CA THR A 469 33.25 2.60 14.04
C THR A 469 34.12 3.73 13.47
N ALA A 470 34.98 3.43 12.50
CA ALA A 470 35.83 4.43 11.85
C ALA A 470 35.02 5.48 11.08
N THR A 471 34.03 5.04 10.28
CA THR A 471 33.18 5.92 9.48
C THR A 471 32.26 6.77 10.38
N LEU A 472 31.64 6.17 11.40
CA LEU A 472 30.79 6.87 12.36
C LEU A 472 31.59 7.90 13.17
N SER A 473 32.75 7.52 13.68
CA SER A 473 33.63 8.40 14.45
C SER A 473 34.13 9.58 13.60
N ALA A 474 34.47 9.34 12.33
CA ALA A 474 34.81 10.41 11.39
C ALA A 474 33.61 11.33 11.12
N ALA A 475 32.44 10.79 10.75
CA ALA A 475 31.25 11.59 10.44
C ALA A 475 30.76 12.42 11.65
N ALA A 476 30.87 11.88 12.86
CA ALA A 476 30.55 12.57 14.11
C ALA A 476 31.62 13.60 14.54
N GLY A 477 32.81 13.57 13.92
CA GLY A 477 33.95 14.43 14.25
C GLY A 477 34.70 14.03 15.52
N GLU A 478 34.51 12.79 15.97
CA GLU A 478 35.21 12.19 17.11
C GLU A 478 36.63 11.78 16.75
N ASN A 479 36.93 11.57 15.46
CA ASN A 479 38.27 11.34 14.96
C ASN A 479 38.94 12.69 14.57
N PRO A 480 39.91 13.19 15.34
CA PRO A 480 40.55 14.48 15.06
C PRO A 480 41.31 14.50 13.73
N ALA A 481 41.76 13.34 13.24
CA ALA A 481 42.55 13.24 12.01
C ALA A 481 41.70 13.36 10.73
N ASN A 482 40.38 13.20 10.83
CA ASN A 482 39.46 13.26 9.69
C ASN A 482 38.13 13.90 10.13
N ARG A 483 38.24 15.08 10.76
CA ARG A 483 37.09 15.83 11.29
C ARG A 483 36.45 16.67 10.18
N PRO A 484 35.14 16.52 9.93
CA PRO A 484 34.45 17.32 8.93
C PRO A 484 34.34 18.79 9.30
N GLU A 485 34.21 19.64 8.28
CA GLU A 485 33.97 21.07 8.48
C GLU A 485 32.53 21.35 8.90
N PHE A 486 31.57 20.69 8.25
CA PHE A 486 30.16 20.76 8.58
C PHE A 486 29.65 19.42 9.10
N PHE A 487 28.75 19.48 10.07
CA PHE A 487 28.06 18.32 10.61
C PHE A 487 26.60 18.42 10.25
N LEU A 488 26.04 17.35 9.72
CA LEU A 488 24.63 17.20 9.41
C LEU A 488 24.07 16.01 10.19
N ASN A 489 23.32 16.30 11.25
CA ASN A 489 22.63 15.29 12.02
C ASN A 489 21.20 15.16 11.51
N ILE A 490 20.85 13.97 11.06
CA ILE A 490 19.49 13.61 10.65
C ILE A 490 18.97 12.64 11.71
N LYS A 491 17.93 13.04 12.44
CA LYS A 491 17.26 12.19 13.41
C LYS A 491 15.89 11.82 12.88
N VAL A 492 15.63 10.52 12.76
CA VAL A 492 14.31 9.97 12.44
C VAL A 492 13.77 9.30 13.69
N SER A 493 12.67 9.81 14.21
CA SER A 493 11.93 9.19 15.31
C SER A 493 10.65 8.60 14.76
N LEU A 494 10.50 7.29 14.85
CA LEU A 494 9.23 6.63 14.52
C LEU A 494 8.34 6.61 15.76
N THR A 495 7.07 7.00 15.61
CA THR A 495 6.02 6.81 16.61
C THR A 495 5.72 5.31 16.77
N ARG A 496 5.42 4.85 17.99
CA ARG A 496 5.32 3.44 18.43
C ARG A 496 4.92 2.46 17.31
N PHE A 497 5.94 1.87 16.70
CA PHE A 497 5.81 0.74 15.79
C PHE A 497 5.79 -0.51 16.69
N LEU A 498 4.62 -1.08 17.01
CA LEU A 498 4.44 -2.27 17.89
C LEU A 498 4.50 -2.01 19.42
N GLU A 499 3.43 -1.48 20.00
CA GLU A 499 3.06 -1.80 21.39
C GLU A 499 1.55 -2.06 21.47
N ASP A 500 1.16 -3.31 21.21
CA ASP A 500 -0.03 -3.96 21.80
C ASP A 500 0.29 -5.44 22.05
N GLY A 501 1.43 -5.64 22.72
CA GLY A 501 1.97 -6.96 23.00
C GLY A 501 2.87 -6.94 24.23
N ARG A 502 2.33 -6.50 25.37
CA ARG A 502 2.86 -6.73 26.74
C ARG A 502 1.94 -6.12 27.81
N SER A 503 0.79 -6.75 28.05
CA SER A 503 0.29 -6.84 29.43
C SER A 503 0.97 -8.06 30.04
N ALA A 504 2.01 -7.85 30.84
CA ALA A 504 2.62 -8.93 31.61
C ALA A 504 1.56 -9.58 32.53
N PRO A 505 1.62 -10.91 32.76
CA PRO A 505 0.70 -11.56 33.68
C PRO A 505 0.93 -11.01 35.09
N GLN A 506 -0.12 -10.47 35.71
CA GLN A 506 -0.18 -10.36 37.16
C GLN A 506 -0.17 -11.78 37.72
N TRP A 507 0.99 -12.19 38.23
CA TRP A 507 1.10 -13.38 39.04
C TRP A 507 0.23 -13.18 40.28
N ILE A 508 -0.83 -13.98 40.38
CA ILE A 508 -1.59 -14.16 41.61
C ILE A 508 -0.65 -14.85 42.60
N GLY A 509 -0.35 -14.16 43.69
CA GLY A 509 0.35 -14.67 44.85
C GLY A 509 -0.13 -13.92 46.09
N GLY A 510 -1.17 -14.46 46.72
CA GLY A 510 -1.88 -13.91 47.89
C GLY A 510 -3.26 -14.51 47.99
#